data_AF-A0A3N5KZS4-F1
#
_entry.id   AF-A0A3N5KZS4-F1
#
_cell.length_a   1.000
_cell.length_b   1.000
_cell.length_c   1.000
_cell.angle_alpha   90.00
_cell.angle_beta   90.00
_cell.angle_gamma   90.00
#
_symmetry.space_group_name_H-M   'P 1'
#
loop_
_entity.id
_entity.type
_entity.pdbx_description
1 polymer ?
#
loop_
_entity_poly.entity_id
_entity_poly.type
_entity_poly.pdbx_seq_one_letter_code
_entity_poly.pdbx_strand_id
1 'polypeptide(L)' 'MDSSRSPDHGSADKTILLLTPRGFCAGVVRAIDSVRIALDLYGAPIYVRREIVHNRFVVEELRAA' A
#
# COMPACT_ATOMS: atom_id res chain seq x y z
N MET A 1 48.34 25.07 -10.32
CA MET A 1 47.19 25.17 -9.39
C MET A 1 45.92 25.06 -10.22
N ASP A 2 45.51 23.85 -10.52
CA ASP A 2 44.12 23.40 -10.67
C ASP A 2 44.20 21.92 -11.08
N SER A 3 43.16 21.16 -10.76
CA SER A 3 42.88 19.78 -11.18
C SER A 3 43.33 18.68 -10.22
N SER A 4 42.48 18.41 -9.24
CA SER A 4 41.95 17.05 -9.07
C SER A 4 40.68 17.06 -8.20
N ARG A 5 39.61 17.47 -8.87
CA ARG A 5 38.24 16.92 -8.83
C ARG A 5 38.04 15.72 -7.87
N SER A 6 37.22 15.98 -6.85
CA SER A 6 36.15 15.19 -6.18
C SER A 6 36.11 13.65 -6.23
N PRO A 7 35.56 13.00 -5.18
CA PRO A 7 35.70 11.56 -4.92
C PRO A 7 34.81 10.69 -5.81
N ASP A 8 35.39 9.63 -6.36
CA ASP A 8 34.68 8.53 -7.04
C ASP A 8 33.74 7.83 -6.05
N HIS A 9 32.44 8.12 -6.13
CA HIS A 9 31.41 7.22 -5.60
C HIS A 9 30.98 6.32 -6.75
N GLY A 10 31.72 5.22 -6.92
CA GLY A 10 31.38 4.15 -7.84
C GLY A 10 29.96 3.68 -7.55
N SER A 11 29.03 4.01 -8.45
CA SER A 11 27.67 3.50 -8.43
C SER A 11 27.71 2.03 -8.83
N ALA A 12 28.00 1.16 -7.85
CA ALA A 12 27.75 -0.27 -7.99
C ALA A 12 26.29 -0.47 -8.39
N ASP A 13 26.05 -1.22 -9.46
CA ASP A 13 24.72 -1.53 -9.97
C ASP A 13 23.88 -2.20 -8.87
N LYS A 14 22.85 -1.51 -8.38
CA LYS A 14 22.03 -1.98 -7.26
C LYS A 14 20.87 -2.80 -7.78
N THR A 15 20.94 -4.12 -7.61
CA THR A 15 19.84 -5.01 -7.98
C THR A 15 18.73 -4.97 -6.93
N ILE A 16 17.49 -4.70 -7.37
CA ILE A 16 16.29 -4.82 -6.54
C ILE A 16 15.70 -6.21 -6.75
N LEU A 17 15.59 -6.99 -5.68
CA LEU A 17 14.97 -8.31 -5.70
C LEU A 17 13.56 -8.23 -5.12
N LEU A 18 12.59 -8.68 -5.90
CA LEU A 18 11.19 -8.70 -5.51
C LEU A 18 10.75 -10.13 -5.23
N LEU A 19 10.48 -10.41 -3.96
CA LEU A 19 10.02 -11.74 -3.50
C LEU A 19 8.63 -12.08 -4.06
N THR A 20 8.23 -13.36 -3.99
CA THR A 20 6.85 -13.82 -4.28
C THR A 20 6.51 -14.95 -3.31
N PRO A 21 5.31 -14.95 -2.67
CA PRO A 21 4.18 -14.04 -2.88
C PRO A 21 4.32 -12.69 -2.16
N ARG A 22 3.73 -11.63 -2.72
CA ARG A 22 3.63 -10.30 -2.09
C ARG A 22 2.20 -9.79 -2.18
N GLY A 23 1.86 -8.86 -1.30
CA GLY A 23 0.58 -8.15 -1.36
C GLY A 23 -0.48 -8.77 -0.44
N PHE A 24 -1.73 -8.75 -0.91
CA PHE A 24 -2.87 -9.10 -0.08
C PHE A 24 -3.09 -10.60 0.02
N CYS A 25 -3.39 -11.07 1.22
CA CYS A 25 -3.89 -12.42 1.43
C CYS A 25 -5.40 -12.46 1.15
N ALA A 26 -5.94 -13.67 0.97
CA ALA A 26 -7.36 -13.88 0.72
C ALA A 26 -8.28 -13.23 1.78
N GLY A 27 -7.84 -13.22 3.05
CA GLY A 27 -8.58 -12.59 4.15
C GLY A 27 -8.67 -11.07 4.01
N VAL A 28 -7.58 -10.42 3.62
CA VAL A 28 -7.54 -8.95 3.39
C VAL A 28 -8.45 -8.56 2.22
N VAL A 29 -8.39 -9.30 1.12
CA VAL A 29 -9.24 -9.05 -0.06
C VAL A 29 -10.72 -9.17 0.33
N ARG A 30 -11.10 -10.28 0.96
CA ARG A 30 -12.49 -10.50 1.39
C ARG A 30 -12.99 -9.42 2.37
N ALA A 31 -12.13 -8.95 3.27
CA ALA A 31 -12.50 -7.92 4.24
C ALA A 31 -12.83 -6.59 3.55
N ILE A 32 -12.02 -6.18 2.57
CA ILE A 32 -12.26 -4.98 1.77
C ILE A 32 -13.55 -5.12 0.95
N ASP A 33 -13.72 -6.26 0.26
CA ASP A 33 -14.89 -6.49 -0.58
C ASP A 33 -16.19 -6.50 0.22
N SER A 34 -16.16 -7.00 1.46
CA SER A 34 -17.35 -7.00 2.33
C SER A 34 -17.83 -5.58 2.65
N VAL A 35 -16.91 -4.63 2.85
CA VAL A 35 -17.26 -3.22 3.11
C VAL A 35 -17.77 -2.56 1.83
N ARG A 36 -17.14 -2.81 0.68
CA ARG A 36 -17.59 -2.29 -0.62
C ARG A 36 -19.01 -2.76 -0.97
N ILE A 37 -19.27 -4.06 -0.83
CA ILE A 37 -20.60 -4.63 -1.04
C ILE A 37 -21.63 -4.01 -0.09
N ALA A 38 -21.26 -3.77 1.17
CA ALA A 38 -22.15 -3.10 2.12
C ALA A 38 -22.45 -1.65 1.70
N LEU A 39 -21.45 -0.91 1.23
CA LEU A 39 -21.64 0.45 0.70
C LEU A 39 -22.54 0.45 -0.54
N ASP A 40 -22.36 -0.50 -1.47
CA ASP A 40 -23.17 -0.61 -2.68
C ASP A 40 -24.63 -0.97 -2.37
N LEU A 41 -24.87 -1.86 -1.40
CA LEU A 41 -26.22 -2.33 -1.07
C LEU A 41 -27.01 -1.38 -0.18
N TYR A 42 -26.34 -0.69 0.76
CA TYR A 42 -27.01 0.08 1.81
C TYR A 42 -26.72 1.58 1.74
N GLY A 43 -25.74 2.01 0.94
CA GLY A 43 -25.28 3.40 0.90
C GLY A 43 -24.50 3.81 2.15
N ALA A 44 -23.93 5.02 2.10
CA ALA A 44 -23.23 5.61 3.25
C ALA A 44 -24.22 6.18 4.29
N PRO A 45 -23.88 6.17 5.61
CA PRO A 45 -22.62 5.73 6.19
C PRO A 45 -22.62 4.25 6.64
N ILE A 46 -21.53 3.55 6.35
CA ILE A 46 -21.22 2.22 6.91
C ILE A 46 -20.17 2.36 8.01
N TYR A 47 -20.49 1.90 9.22
CA TYR A 47 -19.57 1.95 10.36
C TYR A 47 -18.79 0.64 10.50
N VAL A 48 -17.46 0.74 10.52
CA VAL A 48 -16.56 -0.39 10.76
C VAL A 48 -15.91 -0.23 12.15
N ARG A 49 -15.96 -1.30 12.95
CA ARG A 49 -15.32 -1.30 14.28
C ARG A 49 -13.81 -1.40 14.13
N ARG A 50 -13.11 -0.29 14.36
CA ARG A 50 -11.65 -0.11 14.15
C ARG A 50 -11.31 -0.15 12.66
N GLU A 51 -10.03 -0.29 12.33
CA GLU A 51 -9.59 -0.42 10.94
C GLU A 51 -9.89 -1.82 10.41
N ILE A 52 -10.44 -1.90 9.19
CA ILE A 52 -10.71 -3.17 8.51
C ILE A 52 -9.42 -3.93 8.19
N VAL A 53 -8.36 -3.18 7.82
CA VAL A 53 -6.99 -3.66 7.61
C VAL A 53 -6.01 -2.58 8.05
N HIS A 54 -4.83 -2.95 8.51
CA HIS A 54 -3.77 -2.01 8.89
C HIS A 54 -3.00 -1.50 7.67
N ASN A 55 -3.71 -0.81 6.79
CA ASN A 55 -3.14 -0.13 5.65
C ASN A 55 -3.83 1.23 5.50
N ARG A 56 -3.09 2.30 5.75
CA ARG A 56 -3.62 3.66 5.70
C ARG A 56 -4.28 3.98 4.36
N PHE A 57 -3.68 3.57 3.24
CA PHE A 57 -4.24 3.85 1.92
C PHE A 57 -5.61 3.19 1.73
N VAL A 58 -5.75 1.93 2.17
CA VAL A 58 -7.03 1.20 2.08
C VAL A 58 -8.09 1.82 3.00
N VAL A 59 -7.72 2.22 4.22
CA VAL A 59 -8.66 2.84 5.16
C VAL A 59 -9.15 4.19 4.65
N GLU A 60 -8.27 5.02 4.08
CA GLU A 60 -8.67 6.32 3.54
C GLU A 60 -9.51 6.19 2.27
N GLU A 61 -9.21 5.21 1.40
CA GLU A 61 -10.04 4.91 0.22
C GLU A 61 -11.48 4.54 0.62
N LEU A 62 -11.65 3.67 1.62
CA LEU A 62 -12.97 3.25 2.10
C LEU A 62 -13.73 4.33 2.88
N ARG A 63 -13.04 5.34 3.41
CA ARG A 63 -13.67 6.50 4.06
C ARG A 63 -14.16 7.54 3.06
N ALA A 64 -13.55 7.59 1.88
CA ALA A 64 -13.91 8.52 0.82
C ALA A 64 -15.00 7.98 -0.12
N ALA A 65 -15.28 6.68 -0.06
CA ALA A 65 -16.35 6.00 -0.76
C ALA A 65 -17.71 6.21 -0.07
#